data_AF-A0A7J4B0T6-F1
#
_entry.id   AF-A0A7J4B0T6-F1
#
_cell.length_a   1.000
_cell.length_b   1.000
_cell.length_c   1.000
_cell.angle_alpha   90.00
_cell.angle_beta   90.00
_cell.angle_gamma   90.00
#
_symmetry.space_group_name_H-M   'P 1'
#
loop_
_entity.id
_entity.type
_entity.pdbx_description
1 polymer ?
#
loop_
_entity_poly.entity_id
_entity_poly.type
_entity_poly.pdbx_seq_one_letter_code
_entity_poly.pdbx_strand_id
1 'polypeptide(L)'
;MSFIEDYFINPILNNGWFNPVNTLVYSIILVIAVYFVYKMLKRLNIHIDRYFLIAILPFIFWASSTRVLHDSAFAGVLNPVLNRFYSSPIFVTPGSYLITFLLALVTLLISLIVQNYAKISYWKIMLFFGVMLSTINICLLPIITFLPIVYISLVTGLWVILFFLIRKISGNLKCKCFSFLSYENIGLISVHMFDASATYVALSLFGYLEQHVLPRLAISILGPSAMFLLKIFVIIPVLYVIDSYSETPKKKGSKNQHSYSDFKNFLKIVILILGLAPALRDTIRLMALV
;
A
#
# COMPACT_ATOMS: atom_id res chain seq x y z
N MET A 1 -1.20 32.89 -10.80
CA MET A 1 -0.78 31.49 -10.99
C MET A 1 -1.97 30.70 -11.44
N SER A 2 -1.77 29.70 -12.31
CA SER A 2 -2.88 28.90 -12.84
C SER A 2 -3.33 27.90 -11.76
N PHE A 3 -4.64 27.66 -11.62
CA PHE A 3 -5.21 26.72 -10.64
C PHE A 3 -4.50 25.34 -10.64
N ILE A 4 -4.11 24.88 -11.82
CA ILE A 4 -3.40 23.61 -12.00
C ILE A 4 -2.00 23.65 -11.36
N GLU A 5 -1.31 24.77 -11.51
CA GLU A 5 0.04 24.98 -10.99
C GLU A 5 0.05 24.95 -9.46
N ASP A 6 -0.88 25.66 -8.83
CA ASP A 6 -0.95 25.77 -7.37
C ASP A 6 -1.42 24.47 -6.70
N TYR A 7 -2.42 23.80 -7.27
CA TYR A 7 -3.02 22.63 -6.64
C TYR A 7 -2.38 21.30 -7.02
N PHE A 8 -1.67 21.21 -8.15
CA PHE A 8 -1.08 19.96 -8.63
C PHE A 8 0.43 20.05 -8.89
N ILE A 9 0.90 21.01 -9.68
CA ILE A 9 2.31 21.07 -10.10
C ILE A 9 3.24 21.40 -8.92
N ASN A 10 2.98 22.50 -8.22
CA ASN A 10 3.78 22.95 -7.09
C ASN A 10 3.85 21.89 -5.97
N PRO A 11 2.73 21.24 -5.58
CA PRO A 11 2.76 20.09 -4.69
C PRO A 11 3.67 18.95 -5.13
N ILE A 12 3.66 18.58 -6.42
CA ILE A 12 4.48 17.51 -6.97
C ILE A 12 5.96 17.91 -6.93
N LEU A 13 6.29 19.13 -7.34
CA LEU A 13 7.65 19.66 -7.31
C LEU A 13 8.21 19.77 -5.88
N ASN A 14 7.34 20.07 -4.91
CA ASN A 14 7.68 20.14 -3.49
C ASN A 14 7.58 18.77 -2.79
N ASN A 15 7.88 17.67 -3.51
CA ASN A 15 7.93 16.31 -2.98
C ASN A 15 6.60 15.75 -2.41
N GLY A 16 5.46 16.20 -2.94
CA GLY A 16 4.16 15.54 -2.79
C GLY A 16 3.28 16.01 -1.62
N TRP A 17 3.29 17.29 -1.26
CA TRP A 17 2.39 17.80 -0.21
C TRP A 17 0.91 17.79 -0.62
N PHE A 18 0.04 17.20 0.18
CA PHE A 18 -1.38 17.11 -0.14
C PHE A 18 -2.16 18.34 0.34
N ASN A 19 -3.11 18.77 -0.47
CA ASN A 19 -4.11 19.80 -0.19
C ASN A 19 -5.51 19.20 -0.40
N PRO A 20 -6.60 19.85 0.05
CA PRO A 20 -7.95 19.29 -0.06
C PRO A 20 -8.35 18.96 -1.51
N VAL A 21 -7.96 19.80 -2.47
CA VAL A 21 -8.29 19.65 -3.89
C VAL A 21 -7.61 18.44 -4.50
N ASN A 22 -6.28 18.33 -4.38
CA ASN A 22 -5.54 17.21 -4.95
C ASN A 22 -5.87 15.89 -4.24
N THR A 23 -6.15 15.91 -2.94
CA THR A 23 -6.56 14.73 -2.18
C THR A 23 -7.88 14.17 -2.72
N LEU A 24 -8.87 15.04 -2.92
CA LEU A 24 -10.19 14.67 -3.46
C LEU A 24 -10.05 14.15 -4.90
N VAL A 25 -9.33 14.88 -5.76
CA VAL A 25 -9.16 14.50 -7.17
C VAL A 25 -8.41 13.16 -7.29
N TYR A 26 -7.31 12.98 -6.55
CA TYR A 26 -6.57 11.71 -6.58
C TYR A 26 -7.37 10.55 -5.99
N SER A 27 -8.24 10.80 -4.99
CA SER A 27 -9.13 9.76 -4.45
C SER A 27 -10.18 9.32 -5.48
N ILE A 28 -10.77 10.26 -6.24
CA ILE A 28 -11.70 9.95 -7.32
C ILE A 28 -11.00 9.16 -8.43
N ILE A 29 -9.82 9.59 -8.86
CA ILE A 29 -9.01 8.89 -9.86
C ILE A 29 -8.69 7.47 -9.39
N LEU A 30 -8.32 7.29 -8.13
CA LEU A 30 -8.04 5.97 -7.55
C LEU A 30 -9.27 5.05 -7.62
N VAL A 31 -10.45 5.53 -7.22
CA VAL A 31 -11.69 4.72 -7.27
C VAL A 31 -12.01 4.29 -8.70
N ILE A 32 -11.90 5.22 -9.65
CA ILE A 32 -12.11 4.95 -11.08
C ILE A 32 -11.07 3.93 -11.59
N ALA A 33 -9.80 4.10 -11.24
CA ALA A 33 -8.72 3.20 -11.63
C ALA A 33 -8.93 1.78 -11.07
N VAL A 34 -9.29 1.65 -9.79
CA VAL A 34 -9.60 0.36 -9.14
C VAL A 34 -10.69 -0.38 -9.92
N TYR A 35 -11.77 0.30 -10.31
CA TYR A 35 -12.83 -0.30 -11.13
C TYR A 35 -12.32 -0.79 -12.50
N PHE A 36 -11.56 0.05 -13.22
CA PHE A 36 -11.04 -0.32 -14.53
C PHE A 36 -10.00 -1.44 -14.47
N VAL A 37 -9.13 -1.45 -13.46
CA VAL A 37 -8.14 -2.51 -13.22
C VAL A 37 -8.85 -3.83 -12.95
N TYR A 38 -9.86 -3.86 -12.09
CA TYR A 38 -10.65 -5.08 -11.87
C TYR A 38 -11.29 -5.59 -13.18
N LYS A 39 -11.90 -4.70 -13.96
CA LYS A 39 -12.52 -5.05 -15.24
C LYS A 39 -11.50 -5.61 -16.24
N MET A 40 -10.29 -5.04 -16.26
CA MET A 40 -9.18 -5.52 -17.09
C MET A 40 -8.71 -6.91 -16.64
N LEU A 41 -8.47 -7.12 -15.34
CA LEU A 41 -8.06 -8.42 -14.81
C LEU A 41 -9.09 -9.52 -15.12
N LYS A 42 -10.38 -9.18 -15.03
CA LYS A 42 -11.47 -10.09 -15.41
C LYS A 42 -11.46 -10.42 -16.90
N ARG A 43 -11.18 -9.45 -17.79
CA ARG A 43 -11.04 -9.70 -19.23
C ARG A 43 -9.84 -10.61 -19.55
N LEU A 44 -8.79 -10.53 -18.74
CA LEU A 44 -7.61 -11.40 -18.84
C LEU A 44 -7.81 -12.78 -18.20
N ASN A 45 -9.01 -13.08 -17.66
CA ASN A 45 -9.34 -14.32 -16.94
C ASN A 45 -8.38 -14.63 -15.78
N ILE A 46 -7.93 -13.60 -15.07
CA ILE A 46 -7.04 -13.75 -13.92
C ILE A 46 -7.89 -13.95 -12.67
N HIS A 47 -7.68 -15.06 -11.97
CA HIS A 47 -8.26 -15.31 -10.65
C HIS A 47 -7.51 -14.52 -9.58
N ILE A 48 -8.25 -13.89 -8.67
CA ILE A 48 -7.69 -13.00 -7.65
C ILE A 48 -7.57 -13.81 -6.37
N ASP A 49 -6.55 -14.65 -6.35
CA ASP A 49 -6.25 -15.59 -5.28
C ASP A 49 -4.94 -15.24 -4.57
N ARG A 50 -4.47 -16.14 -3.70
CA ARG A 50 -3.19 -16.00 -3.00
C ARG A 50 -1.99 -15.93 -3.93
N TYR A 51 -2.04 -16.57 -5.11
CA TYR A 51 -0.93 -16.55 -6.06
C TYR A 51 -0.85 -15.20 -6.76
N PHE A 52 -2.00 -14.60 -7.08
CA PHE A 52 -2.06 -13.23 -7.56
C PHE A 52 -1.48 -12.25 -6.52
N LEU A 53 -1.84 -12.40 -5.24
CA LEU A 53 -1.26 -11.60 -4.16
C LEU A 53 0.27 -11.77 -4.07
N ILE A 54 0.77 -13.00 -4.10
CA ILE A 54 2.21 -13.29 -4.07
C ILE A 54 2.93 -12.66 -5.27
N ALA A 55 2.30 -12.65 -6.45
CA ALA A 55 2.86 -12.06 -7.66
C ALA A 55 3.04 -10.54 -7.56
N ILE A 56 2.13 -9.83 -6.88
CA ILE A 56 2.16 -8.36 -6.78
C ILE A 56 2.99 -7.84 -5.60
N LEU A 57 3.17 -8.62 -4.53
CA LEU A 57 3.87 -8.20 -3.31
C LEU A 57 5.26 -7.57 -3.58
N PRO A 58 6.13 -8.16 -4.43
CA PRO A 58 7.42 -7.55 -4.73
C PRO A 58 7.30 -6.21 -5.45
N PHE A 59 6.26 -5.99 -6.26
CA PHE A 59 6.04 -4.69 -6.92
C PHE A 59 5.61 -3.60 -5.93
N ILE A 60 4.90 -3.97 -4.85
CA ILE A 60 4.58 -3.03 -3.76
C ILE A 60 5.87 -2.58 -3.06
N PHE A 61 6.76 -3.53 -2.76
CA PHE A 61 8.06 -3.21 -2.18
C PHE A 61 8.92 -2.39 -3.14
N TRP A 62 8.97 -2.76 -4.42
CA TRP A 62 9.68 -2.00 -5.45
C TRP A 62 9.17 -0.56 -5.56
N ALA A 63 7.86 -0.36 -5.54
CA ALA A 63 7.25 0.99 -5.56
C ALA A 63 7.69 1.82 -4.35
N SER A 64 7.62 1.21 -3.17
CA SER A 64 7.94 1.87 -1.90
C SER A 64 9.42 2.24 -1.82
N SER A 65 10.32 1.32 -2.18
CA SER A 65 11.77 1.55 -2.21
C SER A 65 12.17 2.55 -3.30
N THR A 66 11.57 2.51 -4.48
CA THR A 66 11.78 3.54 -5.54
C THR A 66 11.35 4.92 -5.05
N ARG A 67 10.26 5.00 -4.30
CA ARG A 67 9.80 6.26 -3.71
C ARG A 67 10.80 6.81 -2.70
N VAL A 68 11.47 5.94 -1.93
CA VAL A 68 12.57 6.35 -1.04
C VAL A 68 13.80 6.78 -1.83
N LEU A 69 14.16 6.11 -2.93
CA LEU A 69 15.25 6.58 -3.80
C LEU A 69 14.97 7.99 -4.33
N HIS A 70 13.73 8.32 -4.69
CA HIS A 70 13.36 9.71 -4.99
C HIS A 70 13.52 10.64 -3.77
N ASP A 71 13.04 10.25 -2.60
CA ASP A 71 13.20 11.06 -1.37
C ASP A 71 14.68 11.31 -1.04
N SER A 72 15.55 10.31 -1.21
CA SER A 72 17.00 10.41 -1.03
C SER A 72 17.67 11.25 -2.12
N ALA A 73 17.19 11.17 -3.36
CA ALA A 73 17.66 12.01 -4.46
C ALA A 73 17.32 13.49 -4.23
N PHE A 74 16.09 13.75 -3.78
CA PHE A 74 15.63 15.09 -3.42
C PHE A 74 16.42 15.68 -2.25
N ALA A 75 16.86 14.84 -1.30
CA ALA A 75 17.75 15.22 -0.21
C ALA A 75 19.23 15.32 -0.62
N GLY A 76 19.59 14.96 -1.86
CA GLY A 76 20.96 15.02 -2.37
C GLY A 76 21.90 13.93 -1.83
N VAL A 77 21.36 12.87 -1.23
CA VAL A 77 22.15 11.84 -0.52
C VAL A 77 22.71 10.76 -1.48
N LEU A 78 22.11 10.57 -2.66
CA LEU A 78 22.63 9.58 -3.63
C LEU A 78 23.81 10.14 -4.43
N ASN A 79 24.43 9.27 -5.23
CA ASN A 79 25.45 9.67 -6.20
C ASN A 79 24.88 10.65 -7.25
N PRO A 80 25.71 11.55 -7.84
CA PRO A 80 25.22 12.60 -8.76
C PRO A 80 24.36 12.10 -9.93
N VAL A 81 24.73 10.95 -10.52
CA VAL A 81 23.97 10.33 -11.62
C VAL A 81 22.61 9.84 -11.14
N LEU A 82 22.56 9.20 -9.98
CA LEU A 82 21.33 8.67 -9.39
C LEU A 82 20.43 9.81 -8.90
N ASN A 83 21.00 10.86 -8.30
CA ASN A 83 20.25 12.07 -7.93
C ASN A 83 19.53 12.64 -9.14
N ARG A 84 20.21 12.79 -10.28
CA ARG A 84 19.59 13.33 -11.50
C ARG A 84 18.45 12.46 -12.01
N PHE A 85 18.61 11.13 -11.98
CA PHE A 85 17.57 10.21 -12.45
C PHE A 85 16.36 10.20 -11.52
N TYR A 86 16.59 9.99 -10.22
CA TYR A 86 15.51 9.81 -9.23
C TYR A 86 14.88 11.11 -8.76
N SER A 87 15.45 12.29 -9.03
CA SER A 87 14.78 13.58 -8.78
C SER A 87 13.66 13.89 -9.77
N SER A 88 13.41 13.00 -10.75
CA SER A 88 12.33 13.19 -11.71
C SER A 88 10.96 13.20 -11.00
N PRO A 89 10.09 14.20 -11.28
CA PRO A 89 8.74 14.29 -10.70
C PRO A 89 7.86 13.06 -10.93
N ILE A 90 8.23 12.22 -11.90
CA ILE A 90 7.50 10.99 -12.21
C ILE A 90 7.50 9.99 -11.05
N PHE A 91 8.51 10.04 -10.16
CA PHE A 91 8.58 9.16 -8.99
C PHE A 91 7.83 9.72 -7.76
N VAL A 92 7.23 10.91 -7.87
CA VAL A 92 6.31 11.47 -6.86
C VAL A 92 4.88 11.00 -7.14
N THR A 93 4.06 10.89 -6.11
CA THR A 93 2.62 10.62 -6.24
C THR A 93 1.94 11.75 -7.04
N PRO A 94 1.08 11.45 -8.03
CA PRO A 94 0.56 10.12 -8.42
C PRO A 94 1.42 9.36 -9.45
N GLY A 95 2.46 9.97 -10.01
CA GLY A 95 3.32 9.35 -11.03
C GLY A 95 3.93 8.01 -10.61
N SER A 96 4.35 7.90 -9.34
CA SER A 96 4.87 6.64 -8.77
C SER A 96 3.90 5.47 -8.94
N TYR A 97 2.62 5.69 -8.61
CA TYR A 97 1.58 4.67 -8.76
C TYR A 97 1.37 4.28 -10.22
N LEU A 98 1.43 5.24 -11.15
CA LEU A 98 1.28 4.98 -12.58
C LEU A 98 2.45 4.15 -13.13
N ILE A 99 3.70 4.49 -12.77
CA ILE A 99 4.87 3.70 -13.19
C ILE A 99 4.78 2.29 -12.64
N THR A 100 4.52 2.12 -11.34
CA THR A 100 4.43 0.80 -10.73
C THR A 100 3.32 -0.02 -11.38
N PHE A 101 2.16 0.59 -11.64
CA PHE A 101 1.06 -0.08 -12.32
C PHE A 101 1.45 -0.52 -13.75
N LEU A 102 2.04 0.38 -14.54
CA LEU A 102 2.48 0.07 -15.91
C LEU A 102 3.54 -1.03 -15.90
N LEU A 103 4.50 -0.96 -14.99
CA LEU A 103 5.54 -1.97 -14.83
C LEU A 103 4.92 -3.34 -14.50
N ALA A 104 4.07 -3.41 -13.47
CA ALA A 104 3.38 -4.63 -13.08
C ALA A 104 2.48 -5.17 -14.21
N LEU A 105 1.81 -4.28 -14.96
CA LEU A 105 0.96 -4.66 -16.09
C LEU A 105 1.79 -5.24 -17.24
N VAL A 106 2.88 -4.58 -17.63
CA VAL A 106 3.78 -5.08 -18.68
C VAL A 106 4.36 -6.42 -18.28
N THR A 107 4.84 -6.56 -17.03
CA THR A 107 5.35 -7.85 -16.53
C THR A 107 4.26 -8.91 -16.50
N LEU A 108 3.03 -8.58 -16.12
CA LEU A 108 1.88 -9.50 -16.16
C LEU A 108 1.60 -9.96 -17.59
N LEU A 109 1.55 -9.05 -18.57
CA LEU A 109 1.30 -9.39 -19.97
C LEU A 109 2.41 -10.29 -20.53
N ILE A 110 3.67 -9.97 -20.27
CA ILE A 110 4.81 -10.83 -20.64
C ILE A 110 4.68 -12.20 -19.96
N SER A 111 4.31 -12.23 -18.68
CA SER A 111 4.15 -13.47 -17.92
C SER A 111 3.03 -14.35 -18.49
N LEU A 112 1.93 -13.76 -18.97
CA LEU A 112 0.84 -14.49 -19.64
C LEU A 112 1.28 -15.03 -21.01
N ILE A 113 2.05 -14.25 -21.78
CA ILE A 113 2.64 -14.71 -23.05
C ILE A 113 3.55 -15.91 -22.79
N VAL A 114 4.50 -15.79 -21.85
CA VAL A 114 5.42 -16.86 -21.49
C VAL A 114 4.68 -18.07 -20.93
N GLN A 115 3.59 -17.87 -20.18
CA GLN A 115 2.77 -18.98 -19.70
C GLN A 115 2.20 -19.82 -20.84
N ASN A 116 1.81 -19.20 -21.96
CA ASN A 116 1.30 -19.92 -23.13
C ASN A 116 2.39 -20.70 -23.87
N TYR A 117 3.61 -20.16 -23.96
CA TYR A 117 4.71 -20.81 -24.68
C TYR A 117 5.51 -21.82 -23.83
N ALA A 118 5.90 -21.42 -22.62
CA ALA A 118 6.79 -22.19 -21.73
C ALA A 118 6.04 -22.99 -20.65
N LYS A 119 4.71 -22.87 -20.56
CA LYS A 119 3.87 -23.52 -19.53
C LYS A 119 4.25 -23.20 -18.07
N ILE A 120 5.01 -22.12 -17.85
CA ILE A 120 5.35 -21.61 -16.53
C ILE A 120 4.20 -20.71 -16.04
N SER A 121 3.73 -20.91 -14.81
CA SER A 121 2.65 -20.08 -14.26
C SER A 121 3.05 -18.60 -14.16
N TYR A 122 2.16 -17.69 -14.57
CA TYR A 122 2.43 -16.24 -14.62
C TYR A 122 2.97 -15.66 -13.30
N TRP A 123 2.44 -16.13 -12.16
CA TRP A 123 2.78 -15.60 -10.85
C TRP A 123 4.25 -15.82 -10.48
N LYS A 124 4.88 -16.90 -10.97
CA LYS A 124 6.30 -17.19 -10.74
C LYS A 124 7.19 -16.20 -11.50
N ILE A 125 6.80 -15.85 -12.72
CA ILE A 125 7.53 -14.92 -13.58
C ILE A 125 7.41 -13.51 -13.02
N MET A 126 6.19 -13.09 -12.65
CA MET A 126 5.96 -11.82 -11.96
C MET A 126 6.76 -11.73 -10.66
N LEU A 127 6.73 -12.78 -9.82
CA LEU A 127 7.51 -12.83 -8.60
C LEU A 127 9.01 -12.68 -8.89
N PHE A 128 9.55 -13.43 -9.85
CA PHE A 128 10.96 -13.36 -10.23
C PHE A 128 11.38 -11.95 -10.63
N PHE A 129 10.66 -11.33 -11.58
CA PHE A 129 10.99 -9.96 -12.03
C PHE A 129 10.80 -8.93 -10.92
N GLY A 130 9.73 -9.04 -10.14
CA GLY A 130 9.48 -8.12 -9.04
C GLY A 130 10.54 -8.22 -7.94
N VAL A 131 11.01 -9.43 -7.60
CA VAL A 131 12.13 -9.64 -6.67
C VAL A 131 13.42 -9.10 -7.25
N MET A 132 13.74 -9.41 -8.50
CA MET A 132 14.93 -8.91 -9.19
C MET A 132 15.00 -7.37 -9.14
N LEU A 133 13.91 -6.69 -9.49
CA LEU A 133 13.81 -5.23 -9.45
C LEU A 133 13.91 -4.69 -8.02
N SER A 134 13.30 -5.37 -7.05
CA SER A 134 13.39 -5.01 -5.64
C SER A 134 14.81 -5.12 -5.11
N THR A 135 15.55 -6.16 -5.51
CA THR A 135 16.96 -6.34 -5.14
C THR A 135 17.82 -5.21 -5.68
N ILE A 136 17.59 -4.76 -6.92
CA ILE A 136 18.27 -3.58 -7.47
C ILE A 136 18.04 -2.37 -6.57
N ASN A 137 16.79 -2.09 -6.17
CA ASN A 137 16.52 -0.97 -5.28
C ASN A 137 17.19 -1.12 -3.92
N ILE A 138 17.20 -2.32 -3.32
CA ILE A 138 17.88 -2.57 -2.04
C ILE A 138 19.37 -2.22 -2.15
N CYS A 139 20.03 -2.60 -3.24
CA CYS A 139 21.43 -2.26 -3.47
C CYS A 139 21.69 -0.75 -3.66
N LEU A 140 20.68 0.01 -4.09
CA LEU A 140 20.80 1.45 -4.33
C LEU A 140 20.41 2.30 -3.11
N LEU A 141 19.70 1.74 -2.13
CA LEU A 141 19.21 2.49 -0.97
C LEU A 141 20.37 2.91 -0.04
N PRO A 142 20.47 4.19 0.32
CA PRO A 142 21.52 4.69 1.20
C PRO A 142 21.13 4.47 2.67
N ILE A 143 21.10 3.22 3.14
CA ILE A 143 20.73 2.91 4.53
C ILE A 143 21.81 3.45 5.48
N ILE A 144 21.42 4.37 6.36
CA ILE A 144 22.29 4.99 7.38
C ILE A 144 22.19 4.19 8.68
N THR A 145 20.96 3.86 9.11
CA THR A 145 20.71 3.24 10.41
C THR A 145 19.51 2.29 10.39
N PHE A 146 19.56 1.25 11.23
CA PHE A 146 18.46 0.31 11.45
C PHE A 146 17.64 0.64 12.72
N LEU A 147 17.94 1.73 13.43
CA LEU A 147 17.21 2.09 14.64
C LEU A 147 15.70 2.33 14.40
N PRO A 148 15.26 3.04 13.33
CA PRO A 148 13.84 3.30 13.11
C PRO A 148 13.01 2.02 12.93
N ILE A 149 13.52 1.03 12.20
CA ILE A 149 12.79 -0.23 11.99
C ILE A 149 12.63 -1.02 13.30
N VAL A 150 13.57 -0.91 14.23
CA VAL A 150 13.43 -1.50 15.57
C VAL A 150 12.26 -0.86 16.32
N TYR A 151 12.20 0.48 16.41
CA TYR A 151 11.08 1.15 17.09
C TYR A 151 9.74 0.87 16.43
N ILE A 152 9.67 0.92 15.10
CA ILE A 152 8.44 0.66 14.36
C ILE A 152 8.00 -0.81 14.55
N SER A 153 8.93 -1.77 14.50
CA SER A 153 8.62 -3.19 14.71
C SER A 153 8.11 -3.47 16.13
N LEU A 154 8.61 -2.76 17.15
CA LEU A 154 8.10 -2.88 18.52
C LEU A 154 6.66 -2.37 18.63
N VAL A 155 6.36 -1.16 18.15
CA VAL A 155 5.01 -0.58 18.23
C VAL A 155 4.01 -1.42 17.42
N THR A 156 4.39 -1.86 16.22
CA THR A 156 3.56 -2.75 15.41
C THR A 156 3.35 -4.11 16.04
N GLY A 157 4.40 -4.70 16.62
CA GLY A 157 4.33 -5.98 17.32
C GLY A 157 3.30 -5.95 18.45
N LEU A 158 3.25 -4.86 19.22
CA LEU A 158 2.24 -4.68 20.27
C LEU A 158 0.81 -4.71 19.71
N TRP A 159 0.56 -4.01 18.60
CA TRP A 159 -0.76 -4.03 17.93
C TRP A 159 -1.12 -5.39 17.36
N VAL A 160 -0.17 -6.07 16.71
CA VAL A 160 -0.39 -7.43 16.16
C VAL A 160 -0.74 -8.41 17.28
N ILE A 161 0.00 -8.37 18.39
CA ILE A 161 -0.27 -9.19 19.58
C ILE A 161 -1.65 -8.86 20.14
N LEU A 162 -2.00 -7.58 20.27
CA LEU A 162 -3.31 -7.15 20.76
C LEU A 162 -4.45 -7.72 19.89
N PHE A 163 -4.41 -7.54 18.57
CA PHE A 163 -5.45 -8.06 17.67
C PHE A 163 -5.51 -9.59 17.66
N PHE A 164 -4.38 -10.27 17.78
CA PHE A 164 -4.33 -11.72 17.90
C PHE A 164 -4.96 -12.21 19.21
N LEU A 165 -4.72 -11.52 20.33
CA LEU A 165 -5.36 -11.81 21.62
C LEU A 165 -6.87 -11.56 21.56
N ILE A 166 -7.29 -10.43 20.98
CA ILE A 166 -8.71 -10.13 20.76
C ILE A 166 -9.36 -11.27 19.97
N ARG A 167 -8.72 -11.75 18.90
CA ARG A 167 -9.21 -12.88 18.10
C ARG A 167 -9.31 -14.18 18.90
N LYS A 168 -8.29 -14.50 19.71
CA LYS A 168 -8.29 -15.73 20.52
C LYS A 168 -9.45 -15.70 21.54
N ILE A 169 -9.65 -14.57 22.21
CA ILE A 169 -10.76 -14.37 23.17
C ILE A 169 -12.12 -14.44 22.45
N SER A 170 -12.21 -13.74 21.33
CA SER A 170 -13.35 -13.70 20.41
C SER A 170 -13.79 -15.09 19.94
N GLY A 171 -12.84 -15.97 19.58
CA GLY A 171 -13.11 -17.34 19.15
C GLY A 171 -13.75 -18.20 20.24
N ASN A 172 -13.43 -17.92 21.51
CA ASN A 172 -14.02 -18.62 22.66
C ASN A 172 -15.46 -18.16 22.95
N LEU A 173 -15.81 -16.91 22.60
CA LEU A 173 -17.09 -16.29 22.96
C LEU A 173 -18.25 -16.57 21.98
N LYS A 174 -18.01 -17.25 20.85
CA LYS A 174 -19.02 -17.62 19.82
C LYS A 174 -20.00 -16.49 19.40
N CYS A 175 -19.67 -15.20 19.57
CA CYS A 175 -20.55 -14.11 19.15
C CYS A 175 -20.38 -13.79 17.65
N LYS A 176 -21.47 -13.43 16.97
CA LYS A 176 -21.45 -13.05 15.54
C LYS A 176 -20.65 -11.77 15.24
N CYS A 177 -20.68 -10.75 16.10
CA CYS A 177 -19.90 -9.51 15.91
C CYS A 177 -18.39 -9.78 15.77
N PHE A 178 -17.94 -10.88 16.36
CA PHE A 178 -16.56 -11.33 16.38
C PHE A 178 -16.16 -12.17 15.16
N SER A 179 -17.12 -12.57 14.32
CA SER A 179 -16.87 -13.27 13.04
C SER A 179 -16.12 -12.39 12.03
N PHE A 180 -16.25 -11.07 12.16
CA PHE A 180 -15.56 -10.08 11.33
C PHE A 180 -14.03 -10.13 11.49
N LEU A 181 -13.51 -10.52 12.65
CA LEU A 181 -12.07 -10.59 12.92
C LEU A 181 -11.46 -11.89 12.36
N SER A 182 -11.61 -12.11 11.06
CA SER A 182 -10.88 -13.19 10.35
C SER A 182 -9.37 -12.93 10.37
N TYR A 183 -8.55 -13.97 10.20
CA TYR A 183 -7.08 -13.81 10.10
C TYR A 183 -6.69 -12.88 8.94
N GLU A 184 -7.44 -12.91 7.84
CA GLU A 184 -7.25 -11.99 6.71
C GLU A 184 -7.45 -10.53 7.14
N ASN A 185 -8.56 -10.23 7.83
CA ASN A 185 -8.88 -8.87 8.24
C ASN A 185 -7.93 -8.37 9.31
N ILE A 186 -7.51 -9.24 10.24
CA ILE A 186 -6.47 -8.91 11.22
C ILE A 186 -5.18 -8.56 10.50
N GLY A 187 -4.76 -9.35 9.49
CA GLY A 187 -3.59 -9.04 8.68
C GLY A 187 -3.69 -7.67 7.99
N LEU A 188 -4.84 -7.35 7.40
CA LEU A 188 -5.07 -6.04 6.78
C LEU A 188 -5.03 -4.89 7.80
N ILE A 189 -5.67 -5.05 8.96
CA ILE A 189 -5.62 -4.06 10.05
C ILE A 189 -4.17 -3.90 10.52
N SER A 190 -3.43 -4.99 10.71
CA SER A 190 -2.01 -4.96 11.12
C SER A 190 -1.13 -4.21 10.14
N VAL A 191 -1.35 -4.34 8.83
CA VAL A 191 -0.63 -3.55 7.81
C VAL A 191 -0.90 -2.06 7.97
N HIS A 192 -2.13 -1.66 8.29
CA HIS A 192 -2.44 -0.26 8.55
C HIS A 192 -1.93 0.24 9.92
N MET A 193 -1.80 -0.65 10.91
CA MET A 193 -1.07 -0.34 12.15
C MET A 193 0.43 -0.22 11.92
N PHE A 194 0.98 -0.90 10.92
CA PHE A 194 2.36 -0.72 10.49
C PHE A 194 2.60 0.66 9.88
N ASP A 195 1.70 1.08 9.00
CA ASP A 195 1.68 2.45 8.50
C ASP A 195 1.59 3.48 9.63
N ALA A 196 0.61 3.32 10.53
CA ALA A 196 0.44 4.23 11.66
C ALA A 196 1.64 4.25 12.63
N SER A 197 2.29 3.11 12.85
CA SER A 197 3.50 3.01 13.66
C SER A 197 4.69 3.73 13.02
N ALA A 198 4.86 3.59 11.70
CA ALA A 198 5.91 4.29 10.96
C ALA A 198 5.72 5.81 11.06
N THR A 199 4.50 6.30 10.83
CA THR A 199 4.14 7.71 11.01
C THR A 199 4.36 8.17 12.45
N TYR A 200 3.84 7.44 13.44
CA TYR A 200 3.98 7.78 14.87
C TYR A 200 5.45 7.94 15.26
N VAL A 201 6.30 6.98 14.91
CA VAL A 201 7.74 7.02 15.20
C VAL A 201 8.42 8.19 14.48
N ALA A 202 8.07 8.44 13.21
CA ALA A 202 8.62 9.54 12.43
C ALA A 202 8.35 10.91 13.10
N LEU A 203 7.11 11.13 13.53
CA LEU A 203 6.69 12.39 14.17
C LEU A 203 7.27 12.53 15.58
N SER A 204 7.20 11.46 16.38
CA SER A 204 7.55 11.53 17.81
C SER A 204 9.04 11.53 18.08
N LEU A 205 9.85 10.85 17.26
CA LEU A 205 11.28 10.65 17.54
C LEU A 205 12.20 11.38 16.56
N PHE A 206 11.74 11.65 15.33
CA PHE A 206 12.61 12.11 14.24
C PHE A 206 12.19 13.45 13.62
N GLY A 207 11.20 14.15 14.21
CA GLY A 207 10.81 15.50 13.82
C GLY A 207 10.16 15.62 12.43
N TYR A 208 9.67 14.52 11.86
CA TYR A 208 8.96 14.54 10.58
C TYR A 208 7.57 15.18 10.70
N LEU A 209 7.03 15.63 9.56
CA LEU A 209 5.69 16.18 9.46
C LEU A 209 4.81 15.34 8.55
N GLU A 210 3.52 15.29 8.88
CA GLU A 210 2.52 14.53 8.14
C GLU A 210 2.07 15.26 6.86
N GLN A 211 2.17 14.57 5.72
CA GLN A 211 1.92 15.15 4.39
C GLN A 211 0.43 15.19 4.03
N HIS A 212 -0.41 14.33 4.62
CA HIS A 212 -1.82 14.21 4.27
C HIS A 212 -2.72 15.14 5.09
N VAL A 213 -3.76 15.67 4.43
CA VAL A 213 -4.68 16.66 5.03
C VAL A 213 -5.41 16.10 6.26
N LEU A 214 -6.07 14.93 6.12
CA LEU A 214 -6.89 14.37 7.19
C LEU A 214 -6.05 13.90 8.40
N PRO A 215 -4.97 13.12 8.21
CA PRO A 215 -4.02 12.81 9.28
C PRO A 215 -3.45 14.05 9.98
N ARG A 216 -3.03 15.08 9.22
CA ARG A 216 -2.50 16.32 9.80
C ARG A 216 -3.50 17.02 10.71
N LEU A 217 -4.77 17.09 10.29
CA LEU A 217 -5.85 17.66 11.13
C LEU A 217 -6.02 16.88 12.44
N ALA A 218 -6.08 15.55 12.37
CA ALA A 218 -6.24 14.73 13.58
C ALA A 218 -5.04 14.85 14.53
N ILE A 219 -3.82 14.85 13.98
CA ILE A 219 -2.58 14.99 14.74
C ILE A 219 -2.49 16.36 15.42
N SER A 220 -2.99 17.42 14.79
CA SER A 220 -3.02 18.75 15.40
C SER A 220 -3.90 18.84 16.66
N ILE A 221 -4.88 17.96 16.80
CA ILE A 221 -5.83 17.94 17.93
C ILE A 221 -5.41 16.93 19.00
N LEU A 222 -5.05 15.71 18.58
CA LEU A 222 -4.85 14.56 19.46
C LEU A 222 -3.37 14.12 19.58
N GLY A 223 -2.46 14.77 18.85
CA GLY A 223 -1.05 14.38 18.77
C GLY A 223 -0.79 13.18 17.84
N PRO A 224 0.46 12.67 17.78
CA PRO A 224 0.86 11.62 16.83
C PRO A 224 0.07 10.30 16.97
N SER A 225 -0.46 10.00 18.16
CA SER A 225 -1.27 8.80 18.41
C SER A 225 -2.61 8.80 17.67
N ALA A 226 -3.07 9.98 17.21
CA ALA A 226 -4.28 10.12 16.39
C ALA A 226 -4.26 9.24 15.14
N MET A 227 -3.07 8.93 14.61
CA MET A 227 -2.91 8.11 13.42
C MET A 227 -3.48 6.70 13.61
N PHE A 228 -3.31 6.09 14.80
CA PHE A 228 -3.88 4.77 15.08
C PHE A 228 -5.40 4.80 15.10
N LEU A 229 -5.98 5.81 15.76
CA LEU A 229 -7.44 5.98 15.83
C LEU A 229 -8.04 6.14 14.43
N LEU A 230 -7.44 7.02 13.61
CA LEU A 230 -7.87 7.21 12.23
C LEU A 230 -7.88 5.89 11.44
N LYS A 231 -6.81 5.10 11.52
CA LYS A 231 -6.77 3.81 10.81
C LYS A 231 -7.83 2.84 11.33
N ILE A 232 -8.06 2.75 12.64
CA ILE A 232 -9.10 1.89 13.21
C ILE A 232 -10.50 2.31 12.73
N PHE A 233 -10.82 3.61 12.82
CA PHE A 233 -12.14 4.13 12.43
C PHE A 233 -12.40 4.09 10.93
N VAL A 234 -11.38 4.09 10.09
CA VAL A 234 -11.55 3.99 8.64
C VAL A 234 -11.53 2.53 8.17
N ILE A 235 -10.55 1.75 8.59
CA ILE A 235 -10.30 0.41 8.04
C ILE A 235 -11.33 -0.62 8.53
N ILE A 236 -11.76 -0.56 9.80
CA ILE A 236 -12.74 -1.52 10.33
C ILE A 236 -14.08 -1.40 9.59
N PRO A 237 -14.72 -0.22 9.45
CA PRO A 237 -15.96 -0.10 8.71
C PRO A 237 -15.82 -0.48 7.23
N VAL A 238 -14.73 -0.08 6.57
CA VAL A 238 -14.50 -0.41 5.16
C VAL A 238 -14.41 -1.92 4.95
N LEU A 239 -13.64 -2.64 5.78
CA LEU A 239 -13.56 -4.09 5.72
C LEU A 239 -14.91 -4.75 6.04
N TYR A 240 -15.66 -4.21 7.01
CA TYR A 240 -16.98 -4.74 7.36
C TYR A 240 -17.97 -4.61 6.19
N VAL A 241 -17.95 -3.48 5.48
CA VAL A 241 -18.77 -3.28 4.27
C VAL A 241 -18.36 -4.27 3.16
N ILE A 242 -17.07 -4.49 2.95
CA ILE A 242 -16.56 -5.44 1.95
C ILE A 242 -17.00 -6.88 2.27
N ASP A 243 -16.89 -7.30 3.53
CA ASP A 243 -17.29 -8.63 3.94
C ASP A 243 -18.82 -8.81 3.96
N SER A 244 -19.58 -7.83 4.42
CA SER A 244 -21.06 -7.90 4.47
C SER A 244 -21.68 -7.94 3.08
N TYR A 245 -21.13 -7.20 2.10
CA TYR A 245 -21.58 -7.29 0.72
C TYR A 245 -21.44 -8.72 0.17
N SER A 246 -20.50 -9.51 0.73
CA SER A 246 -20.12 -10.84 0.24
C SER A 246 -20.95 -12.00 0.79
N GLU A 247 -21.67 -11.75 1.86
CA GLU A 247 -22.47 -12.77 2.56
C GLU A 247 -23.91 -12.86 2.03
N THR A 248 -24.29 -12.07 1.01
CA THR A 248 -25.64 -12.18 0.42
C THR A 248 -25.85 -13.58 -0.18
N PRO A 249 -26.88 -14.34 0.27
CA PRO A 249 -27.05 -15.74 -0.08
C PRO A 249 -27.46 -15.87 -1.56
N LYS A 250 -26.48 -16.08 -2.43
CA LYS A 250 -26.71 -16.40 -3.85
C LYS A 250 -26.30 -17.84 -4.11
N LYS A 251 -27.13 -18.55 -4.88
CA LYS A 251 -27.05 -20.00 -5.15
C LYS A 251 -25.60 -20.46 -5.35
N LYS A 252 -25.13 -21.34 -4.45
CA LYS A 252 -23.84 -22.05 -4.58
C LYS A 252 -23.74 -22.68 -5.97
N GLY A 253 -22.67 -22.39 -6.70
CA GLY A 253 -22.38 -22.94 -8.03
C GLY A 253 -22.73 -22.06 -9.24
N SER A 254 -23.21 -20.82 -9.03
CA SER A 254 -23.39 -19.87 -10.13
C SER A 254 -22.05 -19.28 -10.60
N LYS A 255 -21.84 -19.10 -11.92
CA LYS A 255 -20.69 -18.34 -12.49
C LYS A 255 -20.50 -16.96 -11.83
N ASN A 256 -21.57 -16.37 -11.30
CA ASN A 256 -21.51 -15.08 -10.61
C ASN A 256 -20.84 -15.15 -9.23
N GLN A 257 -20.75 -16.33 -8.60
CA GLN A 257 -20.11 -16.52 -7.30
C GLN A 257 -18.59 -16.30 -7.36
N HIS A 258 -17.92 -16.88 -8.37
CA HIS A 258 -16.48 -16.70 -8.56
C HIS A 258 -16.12 -15.24 -8.85
N SER A 259 -16.89 -14.56 -9.70
CA SER A 259 -16.65 -13.13 -9.97
C SER A 259 -16.79 -12.28 -8.71
N TYR A 260 -17.71 -12.64 -7.81
CA TYR A 260 -17.91 -11.93 -6.56
C TYR A 260 -16.72 -12.12 -5.60
N SER A 261 -16.27 -13.36 -5.40
CA SER A 261 -15.11 -13.65 -4.54
C SER A 261 -13.84 -12.96 -5.05
N ASP A 262 -13.65 -12.94 -6.38
CA ASP A 262 -12.53 -12.24 -7.00
C ASP A 262 -12.59 -10.73 -6.74
N PHE A 263 -13.79 -10.12 -6.80
CA PHE A 263 -13.95 -8.70 -6.50
C PHE A 263 -13.66 -8.37 -5.03
N LYS A 264 -14.15 -9.20 -4.11
CA LYS A 264 -13.86 -9.07 -2.68
C LYS A 264 -12.35 -9.14 -2.41
N ASN A 265 -11.69 -10.17 -2.93
CA ASN A 265 -10.25 -10.35 -2.76
C ASN A 265 -9.47 -9.19 -3.39
N PHE A 266 -9.91 -8.70 -4.54
CA PHE A 266 -9.32 -7.53 -5.18
C PHE A 266 -9.39 -6.28 -4.29
N LEU A 267 -10.57 -5.97 -3.72
CA LEU A 267 -10.70 -4.83 -2.82
C LEU A 267 -9.83 -4.97 -1.58
N LYS A 268 -9.74 -6.19 -0.99
CA LYS A 268 -8.83 -6.46 0.13
C LYS A 268 -7.35 -6.25 -0.25
N ILE A 269 -6.95 -6.65 -1.46
CA ILE A 269 -5.62 -6.39 -2.00
C ILE A 269 -5.37 -4.89 -2.19
N VAL A 270 -6.35 -4.13 -2.69
CA VAL A 270 -6.22 -2.67 -2.81
C VAL A 270 -6.01 -2.02 -1.44
N ILE A 271 -6.77 -2.45 -0.42
CA ILE A 271 -6.59 -1.98 0.96
C ILE A 271 -5.19 -2.34 1.48
N LEU A 272 -4.74 -3.57 1.25
CA LEU A 272 -3.37 -3.99 1.59
C LEU A 272 -2.33 -3.07 0.94
N ILE A 273 -2.45 -2.75 -0.35
CA ILE A 273 -1.52 -1.85 -1.06
C ILE A 273 -1.53 -0.46 -0.41
N LEU A 274 -2.71 0.09 -0.11
CA LEU A 274 -2.87 1.41 0.50
C LEU A 274 -2.29 1.53 1.92
N GLY A 275 -2.14 0.41 2.64
CA GLY A 275 -1.46 0.40 3.93
C GLY A 275 0.02 0.03 3.84
N LEU A 276 0.36 -1.00 3.07
CA LEU A 276 1.70 -1.58 3.04
C LEU A 276 2.70 -0.68 2.31
N ALA A 277 2.28 -0.05 1.21
CA ALA A 277 3.17 0.83 0.44
C ALA A 277 3.67 2.04 1.25
N PRO A 278 2.81 2.85 1.90
CA PRO A 278 3.29 3.95 2.74
C PRO A 278 4.05 3.44 3.97
N ALA A 279 3.63 2.35 4.62
CA ALA A 279 4.36 1.78 5.75
C ALA A 279 5.81 1.41 5.40
N LEU A 280 6.01 0.73 4.26
CA LEU A 280 7.34 0.38 3.77
C LEU A 280 8.13 1.63 3.38
N ARG A 281 7.52 2.57 2.66
CA ARG A 281 8.18 3.82 2.27
C ARG A 281 8.68 4.56 3.50
N ASP A 282 7.82 4.83 4.48
CA ASP A 282 8.16 5.64 5.65
C ASP A 282 9.22 4.95 6.52
N THR A 283 9.11 3.63 6.71
CA THR A 283 10.12 2.85 7.43
C THR A 283 11.48 2.92 6.72
N ILE A 284 11.52 2.64 5.41
CA ILE A 284 12.78 2.64 4.64
C ILE A 284 13.36 4.05 4.55
N ARG A 285 12.51 5.08 4.40
CA ARG A 285 12.92 6.48 4.37
C ARG A 285 13.61 6.90 5.66
N LEU A 286 13.04 6.53 6.81
CA LEU A 286 13.67 6.83 8.10
C LEU A 286 15.03 6.15 8.24
N MET A 287 15.16 4.88 7.82
CA MET A 287 16.46 4.19 7.84
C MET A 287 17.50 4.85 6.92
N ALA A 288 17.06 5.51 5.85
CA ALA A 288 17.92 6.07 4.81
C ALA A 288 18.28 7.55 5.00
N LEU A 289 17.56 8.30 5.84
CA LEU A 289 17.66 9.77 5.92
C LEU A 289 17.79 10.32 7.34
N VAL A 290 17.82 9.47 8.36
CA VAL A 290 17.88 9.87 9.77
C VAL A 290 19.14 9.32 10.44
#